data_AF-R7APS0-F1
#
_entry.id   AF-R7APS0-F1
#
_cell.length_a   1.000
_cell.length_b   1.000
_cell.length_c   1.000
_cell.angle_alpha   90.00
_cell.angle_beta   90.00
_cell.angle_gamma   90.00
#
_symmetry.space_group_name_H-M   'P 1'
#
loop_
_entity.id
_entity.type
_entity.pdbx_description
1 polymer ?
#
loop_
_entity_poly.entity_id
_entity_poly.type
_entity_poly.pdbx_seq_one_letter_code
_entity_poly.pdbx_strand_id
1 'polypeptide(L)'
;MLMATSILISIQICKYEKYKIIYCDKMIYLASQVSIFMKSVMPDTDMIFSYLKNSEKLKDIDIFDINSTSPLNKVENEKITEYINSIGKYDAQTQIDKSTEFCDSFRLIKKDYQQFYSTHYKLIYAAGFSFGALISILLI
;
A
#
# COMPACT_ATOMS: atom_id res chain seq x y z
N MET A 1 0.59 21.05 26.49
CA MET A 1 -0.42 20.24 25.79
C MET A 1 -0.34 20.42 24.27
N LEU A 2 -0.32 21.66 23.77
CA LEU A 2 -0.37 21.99 22.34
C LEU A 2 0.89 21.58 21.54
N MET A 3 2.08 21.69 22.14
CA MET A 3 3.31 21.12 21.57
C MET A 3 3.25 19.60 21.41
N ALA A 4 2.66 18.90 22.39
CA ALA A 4 2.55 17.44 22.32
C ALA A 4 1.57 17.01 21.21
N THR A 5 0.47 17.74 21.03
CA THR A 5 -0.51 17.45 19.97
C THR A 5 0.07 17.68 18.57
N SER A 6 0.84 18.74 18.34
CA SER A 6 1.43 19.00 17.02
C SER A 6 2.46 17.94 16.64
N ILE A 7 3.28 17.49 17.59
CA ILE A 7 4.25 16.40 17.38
C ILE A 7 3.52 15.09 17.09
N LEU A 8 2.44 14.78 17.80
CA LEU A 8 1.63 13.57 17.56
C LEU A 8 1.02 13.57 16.16
N ILE A 9 0.53 14.71 15.67
CA ILE A 9 0.02 14.85 14.30
C ILE A 9 1.13 14.57 13.28
N SER A 10 2.32 15.14 13.45
CA SER A 10 3.46 14.85 12.57
C SER A 10 3.86 13.37 12.57
N ILE A 11 3.83 12.70 13.73
CA ILE A 11 4.07 11.25 13.82
C ILE A 11 3.01 10.48 13.04
N GLN A 12 1.72 10.85 13.15
CA GLN A 12 0.63 10.19 12.43
C GLN A 12 0.78 10.36 10.91
N ILE A 13 1.12 11.56 10.43
CA ILE A 13 1.37 11.80 9.00
C ILE A 13 2.52 10.92 8.50
N CYS A 14 3.65 10.91 9.22
CA CYS A 14 4.79 10.06 8.86
C CYS A 14 4.43 8.56 8.86
N LYS A 15 3.63 8.10 9.84
CA LYS A 15 3.12 6.72 9.87
C LYS A 15 2.23 6.41 8.68
N TYR A 16 1.35 7.34 8.29
CA TYR A 16 0.47 7.19 7.14
C TYR A 16 1.26 7.09 5.82
N GLU A 17 2.23 7.98 5.60
CA GLU A 17 3.08 7.91 4.40
C GLU A 17 3.92 6.62 4.36
N LYS A 18 4.42 6.16 5.52
CA LYS A 18 5.10 4.86 5.61
C LYS A 18 4.15 3.69 5.33
N TYR A 19 2.89 3.80 5.74
CA TYR A 19 1.89 2.77 5.51
C TYR A 19 1.59 2.58 4.02
N LYS A 20 1.58 3.64 3.20
CA LYS A 20 1.48 3.52 1.73
C LYS A 20 2.57 2.62 1.14
N ILE A 21 3.82 2.78 1.58
CA ILE A 21 4.95 1.96 1.12
C ILE A 21 4.73 0.48 1.49
N ILE A 22 4.31 0.22 2.74
CA ILE A 22 4.01 -1.14 3.23
C ILE A 22 2.83 -1.75 2.43
N TYR A 23 1.83 -0.94 2.10
CA TYR A 23 0.69 -1.38 1.31
C TYR A 23 1.12 -1.80 -0.10
N CYS A 24 2.00 -1.03 -0.75
CA CYS A 24 2.59 -1.43 -2.03
C CYS A 24 3.33 -2.77 -1.94
N ASP A 25 4.10 -3.01 -0.86
CA ASP A 25 4.77 -4.30 -0.64
C ASP A 25 3.79 -5.47 -0.55
N LYS A 26 2.63 -5.25 0.05
CA LYS A 26 1.56 -6.26 0.12
C LYS A 26 0.94 -6.53 -1.25
N MET A 27 0.71 -5.49 -2.06
CA MET A 27 0.21 -5.64 -3.43
C MET A 27 1.19 -6.41 -4.32
N ILE A 28 2.50 -6.08 -4.23
CA ILE A 28 3.55 -6.82 -4.94
C ILE A 28 3.58 -8.28 -4.48
N TYR A 29 3.46 -8.53 -3.18
CA TYR A 29 3.41 -9.89 -2.64
C TYR A 29 2.20 -10.66 -3.18
N LEU A 30 1.00 -10.07 -3.18
CA LEU A 30 -0.22 -10.66 -3.72
C LEU A 30 -0.02 -11.12 -5.16
N ALA A 31 0.42 -10.22 -6.04
CA ALA A 31 0.62 -10.55 -7.44
C ALA A 31 1.75 -11.56 -7.67
N SER A 32 2.80 -11.52 -6.85
CA SER A 32 3.87 -12.52 -6.88
C SER A 32 3.34 -13.91 -6.51
N GLN A 33 2.46 -14.02 -5.51
CA GLN A 33 1.84 -15.30 -5.15
C GLN A 33 0.97 -15.83 -6.30
N VAL A 34 0.13 -14.99 -6.91
CA VAL A 34 -0.68 -15.38 -8.08
C VAL A 34 0.20 -15.92 -9.21
N SER A 35 1.31 -15.23 -9.53
CA SER A 35 2.27 -15.70 -10.52
C SER A 35 2.89 -17.06 -10.18
N ILE A 36 3.25 -17.28 -8.91
CA ILE A 36 3.81 -18.56 -8.43
C ILE A 36 2.78 -19.68 -8.53
N PHE A 37 1.52 -19.41 -8.16
CA PHE A 37 0.44 -20.38 -8.30
C PHE A 37 0.27 -20.78 -9.76
N MET A 38 0.06 -19.80 -10.65
CA MET A 38 -0.13 -20.07 -12.08
C MET A 38 1.02 -20.85 -12.74
N LYS A 39 2.25 -20.74 -12.22
CA LYS A 39 3.42 -21.51 -12.70
C LYS A 39 3.47 -22.95 -12.20
N SER A 40 2.89 -23.25 -11.04
CA SER A 40 3.14 -24.50 -10.31
C SER A 40 1.97 -25.49 -10.39
N VAL A 41 0.75 -24.98 -10.33
CA VAL A 41 -0.50 -25.72 -10.35
C VAL A 41 -1.42 -24.84 -11.18
N MET A 42 -2.09 -25.28 -12.24
CA MET A 42 -3.14 -24.43 -12.86
C MET A 42 -4.33 -24.42 -11.88
N PRO A 43 -4.40 -23.51 -10.89
CA PRO A 43 -5.28 -23.69 -9.76
C PRO A 43 -6.66 -23.15 -10.14
N ASP A 44 -7.70 -23.67 -9.50
CA ASP A 44 -8.99 -22.97 -9.57
C ASP A 44 -8.84 -21.57 -8.96
N THR A 45 -9.57 -20.61 -9.51
CA THR A 45 -9.59 -19.21 -9.08
C THR A 45 -9.93 -19.10 -7.60
N ASP A 46 -10.87 -19.93 -7.12
CA ASP A 46 -11.27 -19.99 -5.72
C ASP A 46 -10.15 -20.45 -4.79
N MET A 47 -9.27 -21.34 -5.28
CA MET A 47 -8.11 -21.80 -4.51
C MET A 47 -7.09 -20.67 -4.34
N ILE A 48 -6.87 -19.86 -5.37
CA ILE A 48 -5.99 -18.68 -5.32
C ILE A 48 -6.53 -17.69 -4.29
N PHE A 49 -7.80 -17.32 -4.38
CA PHE A 49 -8.39 -16.36 -3.44
C PHE A 49 -8.43 -16.87 -2.01
N SER A 50 -8.70 -18.16 -1.80
CA SER A 50 -8.64 -18.79 -0.48
C SER A 50 -7.24 -18.71 0.12
N TYR A 51 -6.20 -18.97 -0.68
CA TYR A 51 -4.82 -18.83 -0.22
C TYR A 51 -4.47 -17.37 0.12
N LEU A 52 -4.82 -16.43 -0.75
CA LEU A 52 -4.54 -15.01 -0.54
C LEU A 52 -5.22 -14.48 0.72
N LYS A 53 -6.49 -14.85 0.95
CA LYS A 53 -7.28 -14.46 2.13
C LYS A 53 -6.68 -14.99 3.44
N ASN A 54 -6.11 -16.19 3.41
CA ASN A 54 -5.49 -16.81 4.58
C ASN A 54 -4.02 -16.39 4.78
N SER A 55 -3.46 -15.53 3.92
CA SER A 55 -2.10 -15.06 4.06
C SER A 55 -1.97 -14.08 5.23
N GLU A 56 -1.08 -14.39 6.17
CA GLU A 56 -0.80 -13.49 7.31
C GLU A 56 -0.35 -12.09 6.86
N LYS A 57 0.35 -11.99 5.71
CA LYS A 57 0.82 -10.71 5.16
C LYS A 57 -0.31 -9.84 4.61
N LEU A 58 -1.46 -10.42 4.27
CA LEU A 58 -2.60 -9.74 3.66
C LEU A 58 -3.81 -9.65 4.61
N LYS A 59 -3.67 -10.08 5.88
CA LYS A 59 -4.77 -10.19 6.85
C LYS A 59 -5.55 -8.90 7.13
N ASP A 60 -4.93 -7.75 6.90
CA ASP A 60 -5.48 -6.42 7.11
C ASP A 60 -5.93 -5.75 5.80
N ILE A 61 -6.01 -6.50 4.70
CA ILE A 61 -6.50 -6.05 3.41
C ILE A 61 -7.77 -6.79 3.08
N ASP A 62 -8.84 -6.06 2.79
CA ASP A 62 -9.99 -6.64 2.12
C ASP A 62 -9.74 -6.68 0.61
N ILE A 63 -9.41 -7.87 0.10
CA ILE A 63 -9.12 -8.09 -1.32
C ILE A 63 -10.35 -7.77 -2.20
N PHE A 64 -11.56 -7.89 -1.66
CA PHE A 64 -12.80 -7.64 -2.39
C PHE A 64 -13.32 -6.20 -2.23
N ASP A 65 -12.81 -5.46 -1.24
CA ASP A 65 -13.09 -4.05 -1.04
C ASP A 65 -11.82 -3.25 -0.73
N ILE A 66 -10.96 -3.12 -1.74
CA ILE A 66 -9.68 -2.40 -1.64
C ILE A 66 -9.85 -0.95 -1.17
N ASN A 67 -10.96 -0.30 -1.54
CA ASN A 67 -11.20 1.10 -1.21
C ASN A 67 -11.47 1.33 0.28
N SER A 68 -11.92 0.30 1.01
CA SER A 68 -12.19 0.41 2.45
C SER A 68 -10.91 0.57 3.28
N THR A 69 -9.79 -0.01 2.85
CA THR A 69 -8.55 -0.09 3.66
C THR A 69 -7.32 0.56 3.02
N SER A 70 -7.39 0.91 1.73
CA SER A 70 -6.20 1.38 1.01
C SER A 70 -5.81 2.83 1.36
N PRO A 71 -4.53 3.09 1.68
CA PRO A 71 -4.00 4.44 1.86
C PRO A 71 -3.59 5.11 0.52
N LEU A 72 -3.78 4.39 -0.59
CA LEU A 72 -3.36 4.80 -1.93
C LEU A 72 -4.42 5.68 -2.60
N ASN A 73 -4.02 6.36 -3.68
CA ASN A 73 -4.96 7.22 -4.41
C ASN A 73 -5.95 6.38 -5.24
N LYS A 74 -7.01 7.04 -5.73
CA LYS A 74 -8.09 6.39 -6.47
C LYS A 74 -7.60 5.62 -7.71
N VAL A 75 -6.67 6.19 -8.48
CA VAL A 75 -6.13 5.58 -9.71
C VAL A 75 -5.33 4.32 -9.39
N GLU A 76 -4.56 4.35 -8.31
CA GLU A 76 -3.81 3.17 -7.83
C GLU A 76 -4.77 2.07 -7.34
N ASN A 77 -5.84 2.44 -6.64
CA ASN A 77 -6.87 1.48 -6.19
C ASN A 77 -7.64 0.85 -7.35
N GLU A 78 -7.93 1.63 -8.40
CA GLU A 78 -8.54 1.14 -9.64
C GLU A 78 -7.64 0.07 -10.28
N LYS A 79 -6.33 0.31 -10.40
CA LYS A 79 -5.38 -0.69 -10.91
C LYS A 79 -5.35 -1.99 -10.09
N ILE A 80 -5.42 -1.88 -8.76
CA ILE A 80 -5.50 -3.07 -7.88
C ILE A 80 -6.78 -3.85 -8.18
N THR A 81 -7.90 -3.14 -8.23
CA THR A 81 -9.22 -3.73 -8.47
C THR A 81 -9.27 -4.41 -9.85
N GLU A 82 -8.76 -3.75 -10.89
CA GLU A 82 -8.65 -4.32 -12.23
C GLU A 82 -7.79 -5.59 -12.25
N TYR A 83 -6.65 -5.58 -11.56
CA TYR A 83 -5.79 -6.74 -11.47
C TYR A 83 -6.46 -7.90 -10.72
N ILE A 84 -7.07 -7.64 -9.56
CA ILE A 84 -7.80 -8.67 -8.81
C ILE A 84 -8.92 -9.27 -9.65
N ASN A 85 -9.68 -8.42 -10.34
CA ASN A 85 -10.74 -8.85 -11.25
C ASN A 85 -10.23 -9.59 -12.49
N SER A 86 -8.93 -9.53 -12.78
CA SER A 86 -8.31 -10.26 -13.90
C SER A 86 -7.98 -11.71 -13.55
N ILE A 87 -7.78 -12.02 -12.26
CA ILE A 87 -7.33 -13.33 -11.78
C ILE A 87 -8.34 -14.39 -12.23
N GLY A 88 -7.83 -15.41 -12.93
CA GLY A 88 -8.63 -16.54 -13.40
C GLY A 88 -9.39 -16.31 -14.72
N LYS A 89 -9.30 -15.11 -15.31
CA LYS A 89 -9.95 -14.79 -16.60
C LYS A 89 -9.08 -15.07 -17.82
N TYR A 90 -7.80 -15.34 -17.60
CA TYR A 90 -6.81 -15.55 -18.65
C TYR A 90 -6.16 -16.93 -18.51
N ASP A 91 -5.54 -17.41 -19.59
CA ASP A 91 -4.65 -18.56 -19.49
C ASP A 91 -3.46 -18.27 -18.57
N ALA A 92 -2.79 -19.34 -18.13
CA ALA A 92 -1.74 -19.24 -17.12
C ALA A 92 -0.61 -18.28 -17.53
N GLN A 93 -0.17 -18.31 -18.79
CA GLN A 93 0.95 -17.46 -19.24
C GLN A 93 0.53 -15.99 -19.27
N THR A 94 -0.62 -15.68 -19.85
CA THR A 94 -1.16 -14.31 -19.85
C THR A 94 -1.37 -13.78 -18.42
N GLN A 95 -1.85 -14.61 -17.49
CA GLN A 95 -2.00 -14.21 -16.08
C GLN A 95 -0.66 -13.96 -15.40
N ILE A 96 0.36 -14.76 -15.70
CA ILE A 96 1.74 -14.56 -15.20
C ILE A 96 2.29 -13.23 -15.69
N ASP A 97 2.08 -12.91 -16.97
CA ASP A 97 2.56 -11.67 -17.58
C ASP A 97 1.87 -10.46 -16.95
N LYS A 98 0.53 -10.50 -16.78
CA LYS A 98 -0.23 -9.47 -16.04
C LYS A 98 0.25 -9.30 -14.61
N SER A 99 0.55 -10.40 -13.93
CA SER A 99 1.06 -10.35 -12.54
C SER A 99 2.44 -9.70 -12.46
N THR A 100 3.27 -9.90 -13.49
CA THR A 100 4.60 -9.30 -13.60
C THR A 100 4.48 -7.80 -13.88
N GLU A 101 3.65 -7.41 -14.85
CA GLU A 101 3.36 -6.00 -15.15
C GLU A 101 2.83 -5.25 -13.92
N PHE A 102 1.89 -5.87 -13.20
CA PHE A 102 1.36 -5.32 -11.95
C PHE A 102 2.46 -5.13 -10.90
N CYS A 103 3.32 -6.13 -10.69
CA CYS A 103 4.44 -6.03 -9.76
C CYS A 103 5.38 -4.88 -10.13
N ASP A 104 5.71 -4.73 -11.41
CA ASP A 104 6.61 -3.67 -11.88
C ASP A 104 5.98 -2.29 -11.71
N SER A 105 4.68 -2.15 -12.01
CA SER A 105 3.93 -0.91 -11.76
C SER A 105 3.97 -0.54 -10.27
N PHE A 106 3.68 -1.50 -9.38
CA PHE A 106 3.68 -1.25 -7.94
C PHE A 106 5.07 -1.04 -7.35
N ARG A 107 6.14 -1.58 -7.95
CA ARG A 107 7.53 -1.25 -7.59
C ARG A 107 7.86 0.21 -7.90
N LEU A 108 7.38 0.74 -9.02
CA LEU A 108 7.55 2.16 -9.37
C LEU A 108 6.79 3.05 -8.39
N ILE A 109 5.50 2.77 -8.16
CA ILE A 109 4.65 3.51 -7.20
C ILE A 109 5.29 3.50 -5.81
N LYS A 110 5.76 2.33 -5.34
CA LYS A 110 6.47 2.19 -4.07
C LYS A 110 7.70 3.09 -4.02
N LYS A 111 8.50 3.12 -5.08
CA LYS A 111 9.72 3.95 -5.15
C LYS A 111 9.38 5.44 -5.04
N ASP A 112 8.30 5.89 -5.66
CA ASP A 112 7.83 7.28 -5.57
C ASP A 112 7.44 7.63 -4.12
N TYR A 113 6.67 6.77 -3.44
CA TYR A 113 6.35 6.96 -2.03
C TYR A 113 7.57 6.91 -1.12
N GLN A 114 8.54 6.03 -1.40
CA GLN A 114 9.80 5.96 -0.65
C GLN A 114 10.62 7.24 -0.81
N GLN A 115 10.70 7.79 -2.02
CA GLN A 115 11.39 9.05 -2.29
C GLN A 115 10.70 10.23 -1.62
N PHE A 116 9.37 10.28 -1.66
CA PHE A 116 8.61 11.30 -0.94
C PHE A 116 8.88 11.22 0.57
N TYR A 117 8.74 10.02 1.15
CA TYR A 117 8.95 9.80 2.58
C TYR A 117 10.37 10.18 3.01
N SER A 118 11.40 9.70 2.30
CA SER A 118 12.80 9.97 2.65
C SER A 118 13.16 11.47 2.59
N THR A 119 12.54 12.19 1.66
CA THR A 119 12.78 13.63 1.46
C THR A 119 12.03 14.46 2.50
N HIS A 120 10.79 14.12 2.83
CA HIS A 120 9.90 15.01 3.59
C HIS A 120 9.75 14.65 5.07
N TYR A 121 10.09 13.42 5.53
CA TYR A 121 9.83 13.03 6.92
C TYR A 121 10.49 13.97 7.95
N LYS A 122 11.73 14.42 7.71
CA LYS A 122 12.43 15.37 8.59
C LYS A 122 11.74 16.73 8.62
N LEU A 123 11.25 17.19 7.46
CA LEU A 123 10.53 18.45 7.34
C LEU A 123 9.18 18.39 8.06
N ILE A 124 8.47 17.26 7.98
CA ILE A 124 7.20 17.04 8.69
C ILE A 124 7.40 17.10 10.21
N TYR A 125 8.48 16.50 10.73
CA TYR A 125 8.81 16.60 12.15
C TYR A 125 9.20 18.03 12.56
N ALA A 126 10.04 18.70 11.77
CA ALA A 126 10.45 20.07 12.03
C ALA A 126 9.26 21.03 12.02
N ALA A 127 8.35 20.90 11.06
CA ALA A 127 7.12 21.69 10.98
C ALA A 127 6.22 21.46 12.19
N GLY A 128 6.01 20.20 12.62
CA GLY A 128 5.21 19.88 13.81
C GLY A 128 5.76 20.51 15.08
N PHE A 129 7.09 20.51 15.24
CA PHE A 129 7.75 21.18 16.35
C PHE A 129 7.58 22.70 16.29
N SER A 130 7.91 23.32 15.15
CA SER A 130 7.83 24.77 14.97
C SER A 130 6.41 25.32 15.14
N PHE A 131 5.40 24.63 14.59
CA PHE A 131 4.00 25.04 14.72
C PHE A 131 3.49 24.89 16.15
N GLY A 132 3.88 23.81 16.84
CA GLY A 132 3.60 23.61 18.26
C GLY A 132 4.18 24.71 19.14
N ALA A 133 5.43 25.12 18.86
CA ALA A 133 6.10 26.19 19.58
C ALA A 133 5.42 27.55 19.35
N LEU A 134 5.13 27.90 18.10
CA LEU A 134 4.43 29.14 17.74
C LEU A 134 3.06 29.26 18.45
N ILE A 135 2.23 28.23 18.38
CA ILE A 135 0.92 28.21 19.04
C ILE A 135 1.07 28.32 20.56
N SER A 136 2.07 27.65 21.14
CA SER A 136 2.30 27.71 22.58
C SER A 136 2.73 29.10 23.05
N ILE A 137 3.45 29.87 22.22
CA ILE A 137 3.83 31.26 22.51
C ILE A 137 2.62 32.20 22.34
N LEU A 138 1.80 32.02 21.30
CA LEU A 138 0.64 32.88 21.02
C LEU A 138 -0.49 32.79 22.04
N LEU A 139 -0.56 31.69 22.80
CA LEU A 139 -1.61 31.43 23.79
C LEU A 139 -1.17 31.74 25.24
N ILE A 140 0.04 32.27 25.42
CA ILE A 140 0.52 32.89 26.66
C ILE A 140 0.18 34.39 26.60
#